data_AF-C9W1I7-F1
#
_entry.id   AF-C9W1I7-F1
#
_cell.length_a   1.000
_cell.length_b   1.000
_cell.length_c   1.000
_cell.angle_alpha   90.00
_cell.angle_beta   90.00
_cell.angle_gamma   90.00
#
_symmetry.space_group_name_H-M   'P 1'
#
loop_
_entity.id
_entity.type
_entity.pdbx_description
1 polymer ?
#
loop_
_entity_poly.entity_id
_entity_poly.type
_entity_poly.pdbx_seq_one_letter_code
_entity_poly.pdbx_strand_id
1 'polypeptide(L)'
;MVQRVVLRRHCRYNTKSNKQRVVKTPGGRLVVQLRTKVAQRPKCGDCKRKLAGIAAVRPHEYKNLKKRERTVSRAYGGVRCHSCVKDRIIRAFLREEQRSLKRAIEDRDAAKKAKEDKKAAAGKKVGKAEADKESKGGKKKSAGKQ
;
A
#
# COMPACT_ATOMS: atom_id res chain seq x y z
N MET A 1 14.92 63.75 0.22
CA MET A 1 15.44 62.97 -0.95
C MET A 1 15.17 61.48 -0.71
N VAL A 2 14.63 60.74 -1.68
CA VAL A 2 14.36 59.30 -1.51
C VAL A 2 15.65 58.50 -1.63
N GLN A 3 15.93 57.60 -0.68
CA GLN A 3 17.16 56.82 -0.66
C GLN A 3 17.06 55.67 -1.70
N ARG A 4 17.89 55.72 -2.75
CA ARG A 4 17.97 54.68 -3.80
C ARG A 4 18.91 53.56 -3.38
N VAL A 5 18.73 52.37 -3.96
CA VAL A 5 19.53 51.18 -3.65
C VAL A 5 20.13 50.55 -4.91
N VAL A 6 21.28 49.90 -4.74
CA VAL A 6 22.00 49.18 -5.80
C VAL A 6 22.10 47.69 -5.49
N LEU A 7 22.18 46.87 -6.54
CA LEU A 7 22.35 45.43 -6.39
C LEU A 7 23.78 45.11 -5.97
N ARG A 8 23.94 44.23 -4.97
CA ARG A 8 25.25 43.92 -4.37
C ARG A 8 25.99 42.76 -5.05
N ARG A 9 25.28 41.90 -5.79
CA ARG A 9 25.87 40.75 -6.50
C ARG A 9 26.24 41.12 -7.92
N HIS A 10 27.18 40.37 -8.49
CA HIS A 10 27.61 40.52 -9.87
C HIS A 10 26.45 40.41 -10.88
N CYS A 11 25.47 39.52 -10.63
CA CYS A 11 24.26 39.45 -11.43
C CYS A 11 23.39 40.71 -11.23
N ARG A 12 23.27 41.53 -12.28
CA ARG A 12 22.50 42.79 -12.28
C ARG A 12 21.03 42.61 -12.70
N TYR A 13 20.62 41.40 -13.06
CA TYR A 13 19.28 41.10 -13.58
C TYR A 13 18.31 40.63 -12.49
N ASN A 14 17.02 40.89 -12.70
CA ASN A 14 15.92 40.50 -11.81
C ASN A 14 15.48 39.04 -12.02
N THR A 15 16.37 38.08 -11.72
CA THR A 15 16.10 36.64 -11.87
C THR A 15 15.43 36.04 -10.64
N LYS A 16 14.86 34.83 -10.78
CA LYS A 16 14.24 34.10 -9.65
C LYS A 16 15.23 33.81 -8.51
N SER A 17 16.52 33.64 -8.81
CA SER A 17 17.58 33.40 -7.81
C SER A 17 18.12 34.70 -7.20
N ASN A 18 17.96 35.84 -7.88
CA ASN A 18 18.45 37.14 -7.45
C ASN A 18 17.31 38.04 -6.93
N LYS A 19 16.29 37.45 -6.32
CA LYS A 19 15.23 38.22 -5.66
C LYS A 19 15.77 38.84 -4.37
N GLN A 20 15.34 40.06 -4.09
CA GLN A 20 15.99 40.94 -3.12
C GLN A 20 14.97 41.52 -2.14
N ARG A 21 15.43 41.88 -0.94
CA ARG A 21 14.68 42.61 0.08
C ARG A 21 15.45 43.88 0.42
N VAL A 22 14.78 45.02 0.38
CA VAL A 22 15.32 46.26 0.93
C VAL A 22 15.10 46.25 2.44
N VAL A 23 16.18 46.45 3.21
CA VAL A 23 16.18 46.44 4.67
C VAL A 23 16.81 47.74 5.17
N LYS A 24 16.21 48.35 6.19
CA LYS A 24 16.80 49.47 6.93
C LYS A 24 17.86 48.91 7.88
N THR A 25 19.09 49.38 7.74
CA THR A 25 20.16 49.01 8.68
C THR A 25 20.08 49.88 9.95
N PRO A 26 20.71 49.44 11.05
CA PRO A 26 20.80 50.25 12.27
C PRO A 26 21.38 51.66 12.04
N GLY A 27 22.30 51.81 11.08
CA GLY A 27 22.85 53.11 10.67
C GLY A 27 21.94 53.96 9.76
N GLY A 28 20.65 53.63 9.66
CA GLY A 28 19.66 54.42 8.93
C GLY A 28 19.75 54.35 7.40
N ARG A 29 20.56 53.46 6.83
CA ARG A 29 20.72 53.31 5.37
C ARG A 29 19.85 52.17 4.82
N LEU A 30 19.26 52.35 3.64
CA LEU A 30 18.59 51.27 2.90
C LEU A 30 19.63 50.39 2.19
N VAL A 31 19.62 49.10 2.50
CA VAL A 31 20.53 48.10 1.89
C VAL A 31 19.74 46.93 1.33
N VAL A 32 20.22 46.39 0.21
CA VAL A 32 19.66 45.19 -0.42
C VAL A 32 20.23 43.93 0.23
N GLN A 33 19.35 43.04 0.69
CA GLN A 33 19.66 41.67 1.10
C GLN A 33 19.04 40.66 0.14
N LEU A 34 19.69 39.53 -0.08
CA LEU A 34 19.19 38.48 -0.96
C LEU A 34 18.07 37.69 -0.26
N ARG A 35 16.98 37.43 -0.98
CA ARG A 35 15.96 36.46 -0.56
C ARG A 35 16.25 35.10 -1.21
N THR A 36 16.29 34.06 -0.40
CA THR A 36 16.34 32.68 -0.90
C THR A 36 15.00 32.32 -1.55
N LYS A 37 15.00 31.39 -2.53
CA LYS A 37 13.72 30.95 -3.13
C LYS A 37 12.97 30.12 -2.10
N VAL A 38 11.68 30.40 -1.97
CA VAL A 38 10.73 29.63 -1.15
C VAL A 38 10.70 28.17 -1.63
N ALA A 39 10.81 27.24 -0.70
CA ALA A 39 10.75 25.81 -1.00
C ALA A 39 9.30 25.34 -1.16
N GLN A 40 9.11 24.29 -1.96
CA GLN A 40 7.81 23.62 -2.02
C GLN A 40 7.64 22.67 -0.83
N ARG A 41 6.42 22.61 -0.30
CA ARG A 41 6.05 21.64 0.75
C ARG A 41 6.15 20.20 0.24
N PRO A 42 6.64 19.26 1.07
CA PRO A 42 6.58 17.83 0.76
C PRO A 42 5.16 17.37 0.49
N LYS A 43 5.00 16.50 -0.52
CA LYS A 43 3.71 15.98 -0.97
C LYS A 43 3.63 14.48 -0.71
N CYS A 44 2.41 14.00 -0.49
CA CYS A 44 2.13 12.57 -0.40
C CYS A 44 2.40 11.90 -1.76
N GLY A 45 3.03 10.72 -1.75
CA GLY A 45 3.31 9.98 -2.98
C GLY A 45 2.07 9.44 -3.72
N ASP A 46 0.92 9.28 -3.05
CA ASP A 46 -0.31 8.73 -3.68
C ASP A 46 -1.21 9.88 -4.15
N CYS A 47 -1.72 10.65 -3.19
CA CYS A 47 -2.71 11.70 -3.44
C CYS A 47 -2.12 13.08 -3.75
N LYS A 48 -0.78 13.23 -3.72
CA LYS A 48 -0.07 14.50 -3.97
C LYS A 48 -0.46 15.68 -3.05
N ARG A 49 -1.25 15.42 -2.00
CA ARG A 49 -1.61 16.41 -0.96
C ARG A 49 -0.37 16.81 -0.17
N LYS A 50 -0.33 18.07 0.29
CA LYS A 50 0.76 18.57 1.14
C LYS A 50 0.79 17.82 2.47
N LEU A 51 1.97 17.35 2.88
CA LEU A 51 2.14 16.67 4.15
C LEU A 51 2.13 17.68 5.30
N ALA A 52 1.36 17.35 6.35
CA ALA A 52 1.31 18.11 7.59
C ALA A 52 2.45 17.67 8.53
N GLY A 53 2.93 18.61 9.34
CA GLY A 53 3.98 18.35 10.34
C GLY A 53 5.41 18.26 9.80
N ILE A 54 5.62 18.46 8.48
CA ILE A 54 6.98 18.48 7.88
C ILE A 54 7.33 19.90 7.46
N ALA A 55 8.52 20.35 7.84
CA ALA A 55 9.02 21.67 7.50
C ALA A 55 9.20 21.85 5.98
N ALA A 56 8.84 23.01 5.46
CA ALA A 56 8.98 23.35 4.04
C ALA A 56 10.28 24.13 3.79
N VAL A 57 11.41 23.43 3.84
CA VAL A 57 12.75 24.01 3.65
C VAL A 57 13.38 23.57 2.34
N ARG A 58 14.48 24.22 1.92
CA ARG A 58 15.20 23.80 0.71
C ARG A 58 15.92 22.47 0.95
N PRO A 59 16.16 21.66 -0.11
CA PRO A 59 16.77 20.34 0.03
C PRO A 59 18.08 20.31 0.84
N HIS A 60 18.95 21.32 0.69
CA HIS A 60 20.21 21.39 1.43
C HIS A 60 20.03 21.77 2.91
N GLU A 61 18.96 22.48 3.27
CA GLU A 61 18.66 22.87 4.66
C GLU A 61 18.11 21.70 5.49
N TYR A 62 17.59 20.64 4.85
CA TYR A 62 17.11 19.43 5.53
C TYR A 62 18.19 18.73 6.36
N LYS A 63 19.47 18.88 6.00
CA LYS A 63 20.58 18.30 6.78
C LYS A 63 20.67 18.92 8.19
N ASN A 64 20.29 20.18 8.33
CA ASN A 64 20.38 20.94 9.58
C ASN A 64 19.14 20.77 10.47
N LEU A 65 18.04 20.23 9.94
CA LEU A 65 16.80 20.03 10.70
C LEU A 65 16.88 18.82 11.64
N LYS A 66 16.18 18.92 12.77
CA LYS A 66 16.02 17.80 13.68
C LYS A 66 15.18 16.71 13.03
N LYS A 67 15.36 15.44 13.45
CA LYS A 67 14.58 14.31 12.88
C LYS A 67 13.07 14.53 13.01
N ARG A 68 12.62 15.03 14.16
CA ARG A 68 11.21 15.33 14.46
C ARG A 68 10.55 16.32 13.48
N GLU A 69 11.32 17.21 12.86
CA GLU A 69 10.82 18.22 11.91
C GLU A 69 10.73 17.66 10.47
N ARG A 70 11.37 16.52 10.22
CA ARG A 70 11.43 15.83 8.92
C ARG A 70 10.42 14.68 8.81
N THR A 71 9.99 14.12 9.94
CA THR A 71 9.17 12.91 10.00
C THR A 71 7.92 13.10 10.85
N VAL A 72 6.92 12.23 10.64
CA VAL A 72 5.71 12.13 11.46
C VAL A 72 5.70 10.77 12.15
N SER A 73 5.27 10.70 13.42
CA SER A 73 5.21 9.47 14.23
C SER A 73 4.06 8.54 13.84
N ARG A 74 4.11 7.99 12.62
CA ARG A 74 3.20 6.94 12.14
C ARG A 74 3.87 6.07 11.07
N ALA A 75 3.25 4.93 10.75
CA ALA A 75 3.64 4.12 9.61
C ALA A 75 3.62 4.94 8.31
N TYR A 76 4.68 4.80 7.50
CA TYR A 76 4.91 5.60 6.29
C TYR A 76 4.89 7.12 6.50
N GLY A 77 5.20 7.58 7.72
CA GLY A 77 5.38 8.99 8.04
C GLY A 77 6.43 9.65 7.14
N GLY A 78 6.29 10.95 6.86
CA GLY A 78 7.21 11.64 5.97
C GLY A 78 6.92 11.48 4.47
N VAL A 79 6.23 10.40 4.07
CA VAL A 79 6.03 10.04 2.66
C VAL A 79 4.54 9.94 2.29
N ARG A 80 3.71 9.47 3.22
CA ARG A 80 2.27 9.26 3.00
C ARG A 80 1.42 10.08 3.97
N CYS A 81 0.23 10.51 3.51
CA CYS A 81 -0.76 11.18 4.37
C CYS A 81 -1.57 10.17 5.18
N HIS A 82 -2.24 10.64 6.25
CA HIS A 82 -3.01 9.77 7.16
C HIS A 82 -4.12 9.00 6.44
N SER A 83 -4.81 9.64 5.48
CA SER A 83 -5.87 9.00 4.71
C SER A 83 -5.35 7.83 3.87
N CYS A 84 -4.25 8.02 3.14
CA CYS A 84 -3.67 6.95 2.33
C CYS A 84 -3.09 5.81 3.20
N VAL A 85 -2.60 6.11 4.40
CA VAL A 85 -2.16 5.07 5.35
C VAL A 85 -3.36 4.26 5.85
N LYS A 86 -4.47 4.92 6.22
CA LYS A 86 -5.72 4.26 6.60
C LYS A 86 -6.23 3.34 5.49
N ASP A 87 -6.28 3.83 4.25
CA ASP A 87 -6.73 3.05 3.10
C ASP A 87 -5.84 1.81 2.85
N ARG A 88 -4.52 1.94 3.03
CA ARG A 88 -3.59 0.80 2.90
C ARG A 88 -3.84 -0.26 3.96
N ILE A 89 -4.04 0.15 5.22
CA ILE A 89 -4.31 -0.78 6.32
C ILE A 89 -5.61 -1.54 6.05
N ILE A 90 -6.70 -0.82 5.73
CA ILE A 90 -8.02 -1.42 5.48
C ILE A 90 -7.96 -2.34 4.26
N ARG A 91 -7.33 -1.92 3.16
CA ARG A 91 -7.22 -2.74 1.95
C ARG A 91 -6.38 -3.99 2.18
N ALA A 92 -5.29 -3.90 2.94
CA ALA A 92 -4.46 -5.07 3.26
C ALA A 92 -5.25 -6.07 4.09
N PHE A 93 -5.92 -5.60 5.15
CA PHE A 93 -6.74 -6.43 6.02
C PHE A 93 -7.86 -7.14 5.25
N LEU A 94 -8.71 -6.39 4.53
CA LEU A 94 -9.85 -6.98 3.82
C LEU A 94 -9.41 -7.95 2.71
N ARG A 95 -8.27 -7.70 2.04
CA ARG A 95 -7.75 -8.62 1.03
C ARG A 95 -7.27 -9.93 1.64
N GLU A 96 -6.59 -9.87 2.78
CA GLU A 96 -6.14 -11.08 3.47
C GLU A 96 -7.33 -11.89 4.02
N GLU A 97 -8.34 -11.23 4.58
CA GLU A 97 -9.58 -11.89 5.01
C GLU A 97 -10.29 -12.59 3.84
N GLN A 98 -10.48 -11.88 2.72
CA GLN A 98 -11.07 -12.47 1.52
C GLN A 98 -10.24 -13.64 0.97
N ARG A 99 -8.92 -13.56 1.04
CA ARG A 99 -8.01 -14.62 0.58
C ARG A 99 -8.13 -15.87 1.46
N SER A 100 -8.18 -15.69 2.78
CA SER A 100 -8.35 -16.79 3.73
C SER A 100 -9.72 -17.46 3.60
N LEU A 101 -10.79 -16.67 3.43
CA LEU A 101 -12.14 -17.19 3.20
C LEU A 101 -12.23 -17.99 1.90
N LYS A 102 -11.63 -17.49 0.80
CA LYS A 102 -11.59 -18.22 -0.48
C LYS A 102 -10.90 -19.57 -0.35
N ARG A 103 -9.74 -19.62 0.31
CA ARG A 103 -9.02 -20.87 0.59
C ARG A 103 -9.86 -21.84 1.40
N ALA A 104 -10.50 -21.37 2.47
CA ALA A 104 -11.34 -22.22 3.31
C ALA A 104 -12.57 -22.79 2.56
N ILE A 105 -13.14 -22.03 1.62
CA ILE A 105 -14.22 -22.52 0.74
C ILE A 105 -13.68 -23.57 -0.22
N GLU A 106 -12.56 -23.31 -0.89
CA GLU A 106 -11.90 -24.25 -1.79
C GLU A 106 -11.55 -25.57 -1.08
N ASP A 107 -11.00 -25.51 0.14
CA ASP A 107 -10.67 -26.69 0.95
C ASP A 107 -11.92 -27.48 1.35
N ARG A 108 -13.02 -26.79 1.70
CA ARG A 108 -14.30 -27.43 2.01
C ARG A 108 -14.92 -28.10 0.80
N ASP A 109 -14.86 -27.46 -0.36
CA ASP A 109 -15.41 -28.01 -1.61
C ASP A 109 -14.56 -29.19 -2.10
N ALA A 110 -13.24 -29.12 -1.97
CA ALA A 110 -12.35 -30.25 -2.20
C ALA A 110 -12.65 -31.43 -1.25
N ALA A 111 -12.85 -31.15 0.04
CA ALA A 111 -13.22 -32.18 1.03
C ALA A 111 -14.61 -32.78 0.78
N LYS A 112 -15.58 -32.00 0.29
CA LYS A 112 -16.90 -32.49 -0.12
C LYS A 112 -16.82 -33.39 -1.35
N LYS A 113 -16.13 -32.96 -2.41
CA LYS A 113 -15.89 -33.78 -3.60
C LYS A 113 -15.22 -35.10 -3.24
N ALA A 114 -14.15 -35.07 -2.42
CA ALA A 114 -13.50 -36.28 -1.95
C ALA A 114 -14.42 -37.21 -1.12
N LYS A 115 -15.41 -36.67 -0.40
CA LYS A 115 -16.43 -37.48 0.31
C LYS A 115 -17.46 -38.06 -0.65
N GLU A 116 -17.88 -37.30 -1.67
CA GLU A 116 -18.82 -37.74 -2.71
C GLU A 116 -18.18 -38.83 -3.59
N ASP A 117 -16.93 -38.66 -4.01
CA ASP A 117 -16.15 -39.66 -4.76
C ASP A 117 -15.99 -40.96 -3.95
N LYS A 118 -15.74 -40.85 -2.63
CA LYS A 118 -15.69 -42.02 -1.72
C LYS A 118 -17.05 -42.71 -1.57
N LYS A 119 -18.16 -41.97 -1.52
CA LYS A 119 -19.52 -42.52 -1.48
C LYS A 119 -19.91 -43.20 -2.80
N ALA A 120 -19.54 -42.62 -3.94
CA ALA A 120 -19.75 -43.21 -5.25
C ALA A 120 -18.94 -44.52 -5.44
N ALA A 121 -17.69 -44.55 -4.94
CA ALA A 121 -16.88 -45.77 -4.93
C ALA A 121 -17.42 -46.87 -3.99
N ALA A 122 -18.06 -46.50 -2.87
CA ALA A 122 -18.72 -47.44 -1.96
C ALA A 122 -20.02 -48.02 -2.58
N GLY A 123 -20.85 -47.19 -3.23
CA GLY A 123 -22.04 -47.66 -3.95
C GLY A 123 -21.73 -48.62 -5.09
N LYS A 124 -20.61 -48.40 -5.82
CA LYS A 124 -20.14 -49.29 -6.88
C LYS A 124 -19.61 -50.64 -6.37
N LYS A 125 -19.14 -50.70 -5.11
CA LYS A 125 -18.77 -51.97 -4.43
C LYS A 125 -19.98 -52.76 -3.94
N VAL A 126 -21.05 -52.10 -3.51
CA VAL A 126 -22.30 -52.78 -3.12
C VAL A 126 -23.00 -53.39 -4.33
N GLY A 127 -23.11 -52.67 -5.45
CA GLY A 127 -23.69 -53.23 -6.70
C GLY A 127 -22.88 -54.39 -7.31
N LYS A 128 -21.55 -54.43 -7.11
CA LYS A 128 -20.71 -55.57 -7.53
C LYS A 128 -20.85 -56.77 -6.58
N ALA A 129 -21.21 -56.56 -5.31
CA ALA A 129 -21.44 -57.62 -4.33
C ALA A 129 -22.85 -58.24 -4.44
N GLU A 130 -23.86 -57.50 -4.89
CA GLU A 130 -25.20 -58.04 -5.22
C GLU A 130 -25.16 -58.87 -6.53
N ALA A 131 -24.43 -58.44 -7.56
CA ALA A 131 -24.26 -59.21 -8.81
C ALA A 131 -23.45 -60.53 -8.62
N ASP A 132 -22.51 -60.58 -7.65
CA ASP A 132 -21.76 -61.81 -7.32
C ASP A 132 -22.56 -62.78 -6.43
N LYS A 133 -23.61 -62.31 -5.75
CA LYS A 133 -24.54 -63.15 -4.96
C LYS A 133 -25.58 -63.85 -5.83
N GLU A 134 -26.10 -63.21 -6.87
CA GLU A 134 -27.03 -63.85 -7.82
C GLU A 134 -26.36 -64.93 -8.68
N SER A 135 -25.08 -64.76 -9.02
CA SER A 135 -24.31 -65.74 -9.82
C SER A 135 -23.83 -66.97 -9.04
N LYS A 136 -23.84 -66.95 -7.70
CA LYS A 136 -23.50 -68.10 -6.83
C LYS A 136 -24.72 -68.92 -6.35
N GLY A 137 -25.94 -68.43 -6.53
CA GLY A 137 -27.18 -69.16 -6.20
C GLY A 137 -27.60 -70.23 -7.21
N GLY A 138 -27.06 -70.21 -8.44
CA GLY A 138 -27.51 -71.08 -9.54
C GLY A 138 -26.79 -72.42 -9.72
N LYS A 139 -25.83 -72.81 -8.86
CA LYS A 139 -24.96 -73.99 -9.13
C LYS A 139 -25.09 -75.16 -8.15
N LYS A 140 -26.18 -75.23 -7.37
CA LYS A 140 -26.55 -76.40 -6.56
C LYS A 140 -28.02 -76.75 -6.77
N LYS A 141 -28.33 -77.47 -7.86
CA LYS A 141 -29.37 -78.52 -7.96
C LYS A 141 -29.54 -78.94 -9.41
N SER A 142 -28.83 -80.00 -9.81
CA SER A 142 -29.33 -81.07 -10.69
C SER A 142 -28.22 -82.09 -10.98
N ALA A 143 -27.91 -82.93 -9.98
CA ALA A 143 -27.43 -84.28 -10.24
C ALA A 143 -28.61 -85.20 -9.89
N GLY A 144 -29.19 -85.85 -10.91
CA GLY A 144 -30.39 -86.65 -10.75
C GLY A 144 -30.95 -87.21 -12.07
N LYS A 145 -30.12 -88.01 -12.77
CA LYS A 145 -30.46 -89.27 -13.47
C LYS A 145 -31.89 -89.47 -14.00
N GLN A 146 -32.05 -89.44 -15.32
CA GLN A 146 -32.48 -90.56 -16.22
C GLN A 146 -32.57 -90.05 -17.66
#